data_AF-A0A2V5XCK5-F1
#
_entry.id   AF-A0A2V5XCK5-F1
#
_cell.length_a   1.000
_cell.length_b   1.000
_cell.length_c   1.000
_cell.angle_alpha   90.00
_cell.angle_beta   90.00
_cell.angle_gamma   90.00
#
_symmetry.space_group_name_H-M   'P 1'
#
loop_
_entity.id
_entity.type
_entity.pdbx_description
1 polymer ?
#
loop_
_entity_poly.entity_id
_entity_poly.type
_entity_poly.pdbx_seq_one_letter_code
_entity_poly.pdbx_strand_id
1 'polypeptide(L)' 'TGRAQNVGDAFTLVNGEELPALQAIEHFIGQKIPRLKLENFPYLYTALFELESTAGGKRAIGGGRTHRGYSFGRRRR' A
#
# COMPACT_ATOMS: atom_id res chain seq x y z
N THR A 1 -8.06 10.84 21.13
CA THR A 1 -9.50 10.53 21.08
C THR A 1 -10.30 11.76 21.48
N GLY A 2 -11.50 11.97 20.91
CA GLY A 2 -12.23 13.24 21.02
C GLY A 2 -13.63 13.18 21.60
N ARG A 3 -13.80 12.54 22.77
CA ARG A 3 -15.09 12.59 23.49
C ARG A 3 -15.30 14.00 24.07
N ALA A 4 -16.55 14.46 24.14
CA ALA A 4 -16.93 15.81 24.62
C ALA A 4 -16.29 16.99 23.84
N GLN A 5 -16.25 16.91 22.51
CA GLN A 5 -15.65 17.92 21.61
C GLN A 5 -14.16 18.19 21.85
N ASN A 6 -13.48 17.37 22.65
CA ASN A 6 -12.06 17.53 22.87
C ASN A 6 -11.26 17.02 21.67
N VAL A 7 -10.11 17.60 21.41
CA VAL A 7 -9.15 17.02 20.46
C VAL A 7 -8.30 16.02 21.22
N GLY A 8 -8.00 14.88 20.60
CA GLY A 8 -6.97 14.02 21.16
C GLY A 8 -6.45 13.05 20.13
N ASP A 9 -5.25 12.56 20.41
CA ASP A 9 -4.52 11.71 19.47
C ASP A 9 -4.93 10.25 19.59
N ALA A 10 -4.69 9.50 18.52
CA ALA A 10 -4.87 8.08 18.45
C ALA A 10 -3.70 7.48 17.63
N PHE A 11 -3.14 6.39 18.15
CA PHE A 11 -2.07 5.66 17.49
C PHE A 11 -2.50 4.22 17.29
N THR A 12 -2.18 3.67 16.13
CA THR A 12 -2.41 2.27 15.79
C THR A 12 -1.07 1.58 15.61
N LEU A 13 -0.83 0.52 16.37
CA LEU A 13 0.30 -0.37 16.15
C LEU A 13 -0.12 -1.41 15.11
N VAL A 14 0.73 -1.62 14.11
CA VAL A 14 0.43 -2.50 12.98
C VAL A 14 1.66 -3.37 12.72
N ASN A 15 1.45 -4.66 12.48
CA ASN A 15 2.50 -5.59 12.05
C ASN A 15 2.55 -5.73 10.51
N GLY A 16 3.50 -6.52 9.98
CA GLY A 16 3.60 -6.72 8.52
C GLY A 16 2.42 -7.47 7.90
N GLU A 17 1.77 -8.36 8.66
CA GLU A 17 0.66 -9.20 8.20
C GLU A 17 -0.66 -8.41 8.07
N GLU A 18 -0.81 -7.36 8.88
CA GLU A 18 -1.99 -6.49 8.94
C GLU A 18 -1.96 -5.37 7.89
N LEU A 19 -0.92 -5.30 7.05
CA LEU A 19 -0.82 -4.31 5.97
C LEU A 19 -2.03 -4.28 5.03
N PRO A 20 -2.64 -5.41 4.61
CA PRO A 20 -3.84 -5.39 3.79
C PRO A 20 -5.04 -4.75 4.51
N ALA A 21 -5.17 -4.98 5.82
CA ALA A 21 -6.23 -4.38 6.62
C ALA A 21 -6.00 -2.86 6.75
N LEU A 22 -4.76 -2.43 6.99
CA LEU A 22 -4.40 -1.01 7.02
C LEU A 22 -4.73 -0.34 5.68
N GLN A 23 -4.38 -0.96 4.55
CA GLN A 23 -4.72 -0.44 3.21
C GLN A 23 -6.23 -0.32 2.98
N ALA A 24 -7.01 -1.31 3.45
CA ALA A 24 -8.46 -1.26 3.37
C ALA A 24 -9.05 -0.11 4.20
N ILE A 25 -8.51 0.13 5.40
CA ILE A 25 -8.91 1.26 6.27
C ILE A 25 -8.57 2.60 5.61
N GLU A 26 -7.34 2.76 5.09
CA GLU A 26 -6.94 3.98 4.37
C GLU A 26 -7.84 4.25 3.16
N HIS A 27 -8.18 3.20 2.40
CA HIS A 27 -9.11 3.31 1.28
C HIS A 27 -10.52 3.68 1.75
N PHE A 28 -11.00 3.10 2.83
CA PHE A 28 -12.33 3.36 3.39
C PHE A 28 -12.48 4.81 3.91
N ILE A 29 -11.47 5.32 4.62
CA ILE A 29 -11.44 6.70 5.12
C ILE A 29 -11.11 7.70 3.99
N GLY A 30 -10.51 7.23 2.90
CA GLY A 30 -10.08 8.04 1.77
C GLY A 30 -8.85 8.90 2.08
N GLN A 31 -8.10 8.56 3.13
CA GLN A 31 -6.93 9.32 3.60
C GLN A 31 -5.81 8.37 3.99
N LYS A 32 -4.57 8.78 3.74
CA LYS A 32 -3.37 8.06 4.19
C LYS A 32 -3.10 8.35 5.65
N ILE A 33 -2.83 7.29 6.42
CA ILE A 33 -2.49 7.43 7.84
C ILE A 33 -0.98 7.70 7.94
N PRO A 34 -0.55 8.78 8.61
CA PRO A 34 0.86 9.08 8.76
C PRO A 34 1.57 7.99 9.58
N ARG A 35 2.69 7.49 9.07
CA ARG A 35 3.51 6.50 9.76
C ARG A 35 4.56 7.21 10.61
N LEU A 36 4.54 6.95 11.91
CA LEU A 36 5.49 7.50 12.86
C LEU A 36 6.42 6.39 13.36
N LYS A 37 7.72 6.69 13.45
CA LYS A 37 8.70 5.82 14.11
C LYS A 37 8.93 6.33 15.52
N LEU A 38 8.93 5.41 16.48
CA LEU A 38 9.27 5.71 17.87
C LEU A 38 10.78 5.82 18.00
N GLU A 39 11.22 6.80 18.79
CA GLU A 39 12.62 6.94 19.16
C GLU A 39 13.05 5.76 20.04
N ASN A 40 14.28 5.28 19.85
CA ASN A 40 14.89 4.18 20.62
C ASN A 40 14.17 2.82 20.56
N PHE A 41 13.26 2.61 19.61
CA PHE A 41 12.66 1.29 19.38
C PHE A 41 13.48 0.49 18.34
N PRO A 42 13.93 -0.74 18.65
CA PRO A 42 14.72 -1.56 17.73
C PRO A 42 13.83 -2.15 16.64
N TYR A 43 13.67 -1.43 15.52
CA TYR A 43 12.92 -1.93 14.37
C TYR A 43 13.70 -2.98 13.59
N LEU A 44 13.02 -4.05 13.20
CA LEU A 44 13.53 -4.99 12.19
C LEU A 44 13.27 -4.42 10.80
N TYR A 45 14.30 -4.45 9.94
CA TYR A 45 14.17 -4.01 8.57
C TYR A 45 13.24 -4.95 7.78
N THR A 46 12.31 -4.38 7.02
CA THR A 46 11.40 -5.14 6.14
C THR A 46 11.00 -4.28 4.95
N ALA A 47 11.19 -4.78 3.73
CA ALA A 47 10.86 -4.08 2.49
C ALA A 47 9.36 -3.77 2.34
N LEU A 48 8.49 -4.48 3.06
CA LEU A 48 7.04 -4.25 3.07
C LEU A 48 6.64 -2.85 3.55
N PHE A 49 7.48 -2.20 4.35
CA PHE A 49 7.21 -0.87 4.90
C PHE A 49 7.80 0.27 4.06
N GLU A 50 8.51 -0.03 2.97
CA GLU A 50 8.98 1.00 2.04
C GLU A 50 7.80 1.63 1.30
N LEU A 51 7.72 2.96 1.36
CA LEU A 51 6.64 3.73 0.72
C LEU A 51 6.81 3.82 -0.81
N GLU A 52 8.03 3.58 -1.31
CA GLU A 52 8.47 3.97 -2.66
C GLU A 52 8.58 2.80 -3.68
N SER A 53 8.34 1.54 -3.29
CA SER A 53 8.80 0.41 -4.13
C SER A 53 7.76 -0.36 -4.96
N THR A 54 6.50 0.09 -5.12
CA THR A 54 5.56 -0.61 -6.03
C THR A 54 4.58 0.24 -6.83
N ALA A 55 4.89 1.53 -7.08
CA ALA A 55 4.30 2.27 -8.20
C ALA A 55 4.77 1.73 -9.58
N GLY A 56 5.70 0.77 -9.60
CA GLY A 56 5.95 -0.10 -10.74
C GLY A 56 4.87 -1.17 -10.85
N GLY A 57 3.63 -0.76 -11.17
CA GLY A 57 2.54 -1.70 -11.43
C GLY A 57 3.05 -2.80 -12.34
N LYS A 58 2.82 -4.07 -11.96
CA LYS A 58 3.14 -5.24 -12.78
C LYS A 58 2.54 -4.97 -14.14
N ARG A 59 3.35 -4.45 -15.08
CA ARG A 59 2.88 -4.06 -16.41
C ARG A 59 2.33 -5.35 -16.96
N ALA A 60 1.03 -5.39 -17.22
CA ALA A 60 0.40 -6.57 -17.77
C ALA A 60 1.11 -6.88 -19.09
N ILE A 61 2.04 -7.85 -19.06
CA ILE A 61 2.56 -8.50 -20.25
C ILE A 61 1.44 -9.44 -20.70
N GLY A 62 0.30 -8.85 -21.06
CA GLY A 62 -0.89 -9.56 -21.48
C GLY A 62 -0.71 -9.93 -22.94
N GLY A 63 -0.50 -11.22 -23.20
CA GLY A 63 -0.66 -11.75 -24.55
C GLY A 63 -2.14 -11.93 -24.88
N GLY A 64 -2.51 -11.71 -26.13
CA GLY A 64 -3.88 -11.88 -26.63
C GLY A 64 -3.89 -12.64 -27.95
N ARG A 65 -4.99 -13.36 -28.21
CA ARG A 65 -5.19 -14.05 -29.49
C ARG A 65 -5.60 -13.04 -30.56
N THR A 66 -4.76 -12.89 -31.57
CA THR A 66 -5.06 -12.11 -32.78
C THR A 66 -5.52 -13.04 -33.89
N HIS A 67 -6.08 -12.49 -34.97
CA HIS A 67 -6.40 -13.25 -36.20
C HIS A 67 -5.15 -13.93 -36.82
N ARG A 68 -3.94 -13.51 -36.43
CA ARG A 68 -2.65 -14.08 -36.88
C ARG A 68 -2.03 -15.06 -35.88
N GLY A 69 -2.74 -15.38 -34.78
CA GLY A 69 -2.27 -16.28 -33.72
C GLY A 69 -2.13 -15.58 -32.37
N TYR A 70 -1.57 -16.31 -31.39
CA TYR A 70 -1.33 -15.80 -30.04
C TYR A 70 -0.13 -14.85 -30.03
N SER A 71 -0.30 -13.59 -29.61
CA SER A 71 0.79 -12.61 -29.55
C SER A 71 1.02 -12.14 -28.13
N PHE A 72 2.28 -12.14 -27.67
CA PHE A 72 2.71 -11.52 -26.43
C PHE A 72 3.53 -10.26 -26.74
N GLY A 73 3.29 -9.16 -26.01
CA GLY A 73 4.10 -7.96 -26.15
C GLY A 73 3.33 -6.64 -26.01
N ARG A 74 4.10 -5.57 -25.77
CA ARG A 74 3.60 -4.21 -25.58
C ARG A 74 2.98 -3.70 -26.88
N ARG A 75 1.65 -3.65 -26.98
CA ARG A 75 0.96 -2.93 -28.05
C ARG A 75 1.32 -1.44 -27.94
N ARG A 76 2.31 -0.98 -28.71
CA ARG A 76 2.54 0.45 -28.91
C ARG A 76 1.38 0.92 -29.80
N ARG A 77 0.62 1.89 -29.28
CA ARG A 77 -0.43 2.58 -30.03
C ARG A 77 0.23 3.49 -31.06
#